data_AF-A0A352B249-F1
#
_entry.id   AF-A0A352B249-F1
#
_cell.length_a   1.000
_cell.length_b   1.000
_cell.length_c   1.000
_cell.angle_alpha   90.00
_cell.angle_beta   90.00
_cell.angle_gamma   90.00
#
_symmetry.space_group_name_H-M   'P 1'
#
loop_
_entity.id
_entity.type
_entity.pdbx_description
1 polymer ?
#
loop_
_entity_poly.entity_id
_entity_poly.type
_entity_poly.pdbx_seq_one_letter_code
_entity_poly.pdbx_strand_id
1 'polypeptide(L)' 'APVNQLADTEHDLVLCHRGLGSRAKQAVPGSVVVMFDMFIGDLNIAKVVSLIQSGDDISDG' A
#
# COMPACT_ATOMS: atom_id res chain seq x y z
N ALA A 1 6.88 -15.96 4.33
CA ALA A 1 6.65 -14.60 4.85
C ALA A 1 5.30 -14.09 4.32
N PRO A 2 4.51 -13.36 5.12
CA PRO A 2 3.07 -13.13 4.89
C PRO A 2 2.71 -12.35 3.62
N VAL A 3 3.66 -11.67 2.95
CA VAL A 3 3.46 -11.06 1.62
C VAL A 3 3.03 -12.07 0.54
N ASN A 4 3.35 -13.35 0.68
CA ASN A 4 2.95 -14.39 -0.29
C ASN A 4 1.47 -14.80 -0.20
N GLN A 5 0.72 -14.30 0.78
CA GLN A 5 -0.70 -14.65 0.99
C GLN A 5 -1.67 -13.54 0.53
N LEU A 6 -1.15 -12.41 0.03
CA LEU A 6 -1.98 -11.29 -0.41
C LEU A 6 -2.94 -11.70 -1.54
N ALA A 7 -2.46 -12.50 -2.49
CA ALA A 7 -3.23 -12.94 -3.66
C ALA A 7 -4.52 -13.71 -3.33
N ASP A 8 -4.63 -14.30 -2.14
CA ASP A 8 -5.80 -15.07 -1.71
C ASP A 8 -6.87 -14.18 -1.04
N THR A 9 -6.63 -12.88 -0.94
CA THR A 9 -7.53 -11.90 -0.30
C THR A 9 -7.88 -10.78 -1.27
N GLU A 10 -9.15 -10.36 -1.25
CA GLU A 10 -9.58 -9.18 -2.00
C GLU A 10 -9.08 -7.92 -1.28
N HIS A 11 -8.39 -7.05 -2.01
CA HIS A 11 -7.86 -5.80 -1.47
C HIS A 11 -7.73 -4.74 -2.57
N ASP A 12 -8.17 -3.52 -2.26
CA ASP A 12 -8.02 -2.37 -3.15
C ASP A 12 -6.67 -1.67 -2.95
N LEU A 13 -6.16 -1.69 -1.72
CA LEU A 13 -4.96 -0.97 -1.29
C LEU A 13 -4.06 -1.88 -0.44
N VAL A 14 -2.77 -1.90 -0.76
CA VAL A 14 -1.71 -2.54 0.03
C VAL A 14 -0.74 -1.48 0.53
N LEU A 15 -0.64 -1.33 1.85
CA LEU A 15 0.34 -0.47 2.51
C LEU A 15 1.50 -1.33 3.03
N CYS A 16 2.73 -1.08 2.57
CA CYS A 16 3.88 -1.86 3.00
C CYS A 16 5.17 -1.05 3.13
N HIS A 17 6.15 -1.57 3.87
CA HIS A 17 7.46 -0.93 3.95
C HIS A 17 8.19 -1.03 2.60
N ARG A 18 8.95 0.01 2.23
CA ARG A 18 9.66 0.11 0.94
C ARG A 18 10.49 -1.13 0.58
N GLY A 19 11.11 -1.77 1.58
CA GLY A 19 11.88 -3.02 1.40
C GLY A 19 11.05 -4.23 0.89
N LEU A 20 9.72 -4.17 0.94
CA LEU A 20 8.79 -5.19 0.46
C LEU A 20 8.04 -4.75 -0.81
N GLY A 21 8.15 -3.48 -1.23
CA GLY A 21 7.34 -2.89 -2.28
C GLY A 21 7.36 -3.66 -3.61
N SER A 22 8.53 -4.06 -4.10
CA SER A 22 8.64 -4.82 -5.34
C SER A 22 7.95 -6.19 -5.27
N ARG A 23 7.97 -6.84 -4.09
CA ARG A 23 7.29 -8.13 -3.90
C ARG A 23 5.78 -7.94 -3.80
N ALA A 24 5.33 -6.89 -3.12
CA ALA A 24 3.91 -6.55 -3.05
C ALA A 24 3.34 -6.29 -4.46
N LYS A 25 3.99 -5.44 -5.27
CA LYS A 25 3.53 -5.18 -6.66
C LYS A 25 3.48 -6.45 -7.53
N GLN A 26 4.41 -7.38 -7.34
CA GLN A 26 4.38 -8.66 -8.06
C GLN A 26 3.25 -9.58 -7.60
N ALA A 27 2.97 -9.60 -6.30
CA ALA A 27 1.91 -10.43 -5.72
C ALA A 27 0.51 -9.90 -6.07
N VAL A 28 0.36 -8.58 -6.21
CA VAL A 28 -0.95 -7.91 -6.33
C VAL A 28 -0.99 -6.87 -7.46
N PRO A 29 -0.83 -7.28 -8.73
CA PRO A 29 -0.73 -6.35 -9.84
C PRO A 29 -2.00 -5.51 -10.09
N GLY A 30 -3.14 -5.91 -9.54
CA GLY A 30 -4.42 -5.20 -9.67
C GLY A 30 -4.74 -4.24 -8.52
N SER A 31 -3.88 -4.14 -7.51
CA SER A 31 -4.13 -3.34 -6.31
C SER A 31 -3.15 -2.18 -6.22
N VAL A 32 -3.59 -1.09 -5.60
CA VAL A 32 -2.76 0.09 -5.36
C VAL A 32 -1.74 -0.24 -4.28
N VAL A 33 -0.43 -0.12 -4.56
CA VAL A 33 0.62 -0.45 -3.57
C VAL A 33 1.33 0.81 -3.08
N VAL A 34 0.97 1.28 -1.89
CA VAL A 34 1.64 2.42 -1.24
C VAL A 34 2.80 1.94 -0.38
N MET A 35 3.98 2.52 -0.61
CA MET A 35 5.19 2.22 0.15
C MET A 35 5.47 3.31 1.18
N PHE A 36 5.77 2.91 2.42
CA PHE A 36 6.30 3.81 3.45
C PHE A 36 7.76 3.45 3.78
N ASP A 37 8.53 4.46 4.17
CA ASP A 37 9.91 4.34 4.64
C ASP A 37 9.97 4.22 6.17
N MET A 38 9.07 4.91 6.87
CA MET A 38 9.00 4.89 8.34
C MET A 38 7.57 4.63 8.83
N PHE A 39 7.43 3.97 9.98
CA PHE A 39 6.10 3.74 10.55
C PHE A 39 5.46 5.01 11.13
N ILE A 40 6.29 5.96 11.59
CA ILE A 40 5.85 7.20 12.24
C ILE A 40 6.42 8.38 11.46
N GLY A 41 5.56 9.34 11.14
CA GLY A 41 5.95 10.58 10.45
C GLY A 41 6.15 10.44 8.94
N ASP A 42 5.79 9.29 8.36
CA ASP A 42 5.87 9.09 6.92
C ASP A 42 4.71 9.79 6.19
N LEU A 43 5.08 10.60 5.20
CA LEU A 43 4.12 11.41 4.44
C LEU A 43 3.20 10.57 3.56
N ASN A 44 3.61 9.37 3.11
CA ASN A 44 2.76 8.50 2.32
C ASN A 44 1.64 7.91 3.17
N ILE A 45 1.93 7.57 4.42
CA ILE A 45 0.88 7.14 5.38
C ILE A 45 -0.09 8.30 5.63
N ALA A 46 0.43 9.49 5.92
CA ALA A 46 -0.40 10.67 6.15
C ALA A 46 -1.29 10.99 4.94
N LYS A 47 -0.75 10.88 3.72
CA LYS A 47 -1.49 11.07 2.47
C LYS A 47 -2.61 10.05 2.31
N VAL A 48 -2.33 8.76 2.53
CA VAL A 48 -3.37 7.70 2.47
C VAL A 48 -4.49 8.01 3.45
N VAL A 49 -4.17 8.33 4.70
CA VAL A 49 -5.19 8.66 5.71
C VAL A 49 -6.03 9.87 5.27
N SER A 50 -5.38 10.92 4.77
CA SER A 50 -6.08 12.12 4.30
C SER A 50 -7.04 11.82 3.15
N LEU A 51 -6.61 11.03 2.15
CA LEU A 51 -7.44 10.67 0.98
C LEU A 51 -8.63 9.80 1.39
N ILE A 52 -8.43 8.85 2.31
CA ILE A 52 -9.52 8.06 2.87
C ILE A 52 -10.54 8.95 3.59
N GLN A 53 -10.06 9.94 4.34
CA GLN A 53 -10.92 10.86 5.09
C GLN A 53 -11.69 11.83 4.19
N SER A 54 -11.10 12.28 3.08
CA SER A 54 -11.77 13.13 2.11
C SER A 54 -12.67 12.36 1.13
N GLY A 55 -12.50 11.05 1.03
CA GLY A 55 -13.19 10.22 0.03
C GLY A 55 -12.60 10.36 -1.37
N ASP A 56 -11.32 10.75 -1.47
CA ASP A 56 -10.62 10.92 -2.73
C ASP A 56 -9.93 9.61 -3.19
N ASP A 57 -9.60 9.55 -4.48
CA ASP A 57 -8.91 8.41 -5.08
C ASP A 57 -7.46 8.26 -4.61
N ILE A 58 -7.06 7.01 -4.35
CA ILE A 58 -5.68 6.65 -3.97
C ILE A 58 -5.01 5.96 -5.17
N SER A 59 -3.82 6.43 -5.52
CA SER A 59 -2.98 5.87 -6.60
C SER A 59 -1.53 5.73 -6.14
N ASP A 60 -0.81 4.73 -6.69
CA ASP A 60 0.57 4.40 -6.34
C ASP A 60 1.61 4.84 -7.40
N GLY A 61 1.21 5.78 -8.26
CA GLY A 61 2.01 6.33 -9.35
C GLY A 61 1.22 6.46 -10.64
#